data_AF-A0A428YUV6-F1
#
_entry.id   AF-A0A428YUV6-F1
#
_cell.length_a   1.000
_cell.length_b   1.000
_cell.length_c   1.000
_cell.angle_alpha   90.00
_cell.angle_beta   90.00
_cell.angle_gamma   90.00
#
_symmetry.space_group_name_H-M   'P 1'
#
loop_
_entity.id
_entity.type
_entity.pdbx_description
1 polymer ?
#
loop_
_entity_poly.entity_id
_entity_poly.type
_entity_poly.pdbx_seq_one_letter_code
_entity_poly.pdbx_strand_id
1 'polypeptide(L)' 'MSGFIVISDHGCAGYTALVTTGELAGTLWDVWDVWWRPAKVVPSGPGDGEPRYLGPTPTFEDWYDAWLTDALSSLTR' A
#
# COMPACT_ATOMS: atom_id res chain seq x y z
N MET A 1 -13.43 14.80 -10.60
CA MET A 1 -13.04 13.85 -9.54
C MET A 1 -11.58 13.50 -9.78
N SER A 2 -10.71 13.58 -8.78
CA SER A 2 -9.37 12.97 -8.85
C SER A 2 -9.59 11.46 -8.99
N GLY A 3 -9.00 10.80 -9.99
CA GLY A 3 -9.23 9.37 -10.26
C GLY A 3 -8.71 8.40 -9.19
N PHE A 4 -8.50 8.88 -7.96
CA PHE A 4 -7.98 8.13 -6.82
C PHE A 4 -8.39 8.76 -5.48
N ILE A 5 -8.26 7.98 -4.41
CA ILE A 5 -8.47 8.35 -2.99
C ILE A 5 -7.21 7.98 -2.20
N VAL A 6 -6.71 8.86 -1.35
CA VAL A 6 -5.61 8.56 -0.43
C VAL A 6 -6.13 7.75 0.77
N ILE A 7 -5.50 6.61 1.06
CA ILE A 7 -5.92 5.69 2.13
C ILE A 7 -4.88 5.53 3.24
N SER A 8 -3.63 5.93 3.00
CA SER A 8 -2.56 5.88 4.00
C SER A 8 -1.50 6.93 3.68
N ASP A 9 -0.88 7.49 4.73
CA ASP A 9 0.19 8.47 4.67
C ASP A 9 1.51 7.81 5.09
N HIS A 10 2.58 8.04 4.34
CA HIS A 10 3.93 7.50 4.61
C HIS A 10 4.86 8.55 5.23
N GLY A 11 4.35 9.71 5.63
CA GLY A 11 5.12 10.87 6.08
C GLY A 11 5.52 11.79 4.93
N CYS A 12 6.79 12.22 4.92
CA CYS A 12 7.29 13.44 4.26
C CYS A 12 6.75 13.80 2.86
N ALA A 13 6.46 12.83 1.99
CA ALA A 13 5.89 13.08 0.66
C ALA A 13 5.20 11.85 0.03
N GLY A 14 5.01 10.78 0.79
CA GLY A 14 4.54 9.50 0.25
C GLY A 14 3.15 9.16 0.76
N TYR A 15 2.30 8.58 -0.07
CA TYR A 15 1.01 8.05 0.35
C TYR A 15 0.62 6.82 -0.44
N THR A 16 -0.23 5.97 0.14
CA THR A 16 -0.90 4.89 -0.61
C THR A 16 -2.26 5.38 -1.09
N ALA A 17 -2.53 5.22 -2.38
CA ALA A 17 -3.77 5.64 -3.03
C ALA A 17 -4.52 4.48 -3.68
N LEU A 18 -5.85 4.50 -3.55
CA LEU A 18 -6.81 3.65 -4.25
C LEU A 18 -7.28 4.34 -5.52
N VAL A 19 -6.98 3.74 -6.67
CA VAL A 19 -7.49 4.20 -7.96
C VAL A 19 -8.98 3.90 -8.06
N THR A 20 -9.78 4.90 -8.43
CA THR A 20 -11.26 4.81 -8.45
C THR A 20 -11.86 4.83 -9.85
N THR A 21 -11.05 5.06 -10.88
CA THR A 21 -11.51 5.23 -12.26
C THR A 21 -10.56 4.59 -13.27
N GLY A 22 -11.09 4.20 -14.43
CA GLY A 22 -10.30 3.63 -15.53
C GLY A 22 -9.94 2.15 -15.33
N GLU A 23 -9.02 1.65 -16.15
CA GLU A 23 -8.64 0.23 -16.16
C GLU A 23 -7.95 -0.25 -14.88
N LEU A 24 -7.41 0.68 -14.09
CA LEU A 24 -6.73 0.42 -12.82
C LEU A 24 -7.65 0.58 -11.61
N ALA A 25 -8.95 0.83 -11.80
CA ALA A 25 -9.90 1.00 -10.70
C ALA A 25 -9.88 -0.23 -9.76
N GLY A 26 -9.80 0.03 -8.45
CA GLY A 26 -9.68 -1.00 -7.41
C GLY A 26 -8.24 -1.36 -7.04
N THR A 27 -7.23 -0.83 -7.73
CA THR A 27 -5.81 -1.10 -7.44
C THR A 27 -5.18 -0.05 -6.53
N LEU A 28 -4.13 -0.46 -5.80
CA LEU A 28 -3.37 0.38 -4.88
C LEU A 28 -1.98 0.72 -5.39
N TRP A 29 -1.60 1.96 -5.15
CA TRP A 29 -0.33 2.52 -5.59
C TRP A 29 0.31 3.31 -4.46
N ASP A 30 1.62 3.13 -4.26
CA ASP A 30 2.42 4.08 -3.50
C ASP A 30 2.77 5.24 -4.43
N VAL A 31 2.50 6.46 -3.96
CA VAL A 31 2.62 7.68 -4.72
C VAL A 31 3.52 8.66 -4.00
N TRP A 32 4.43 9.27 -4.76
CA TRP A 32 5.23 10.45 -4.41
C TRP A 32 5.03 11.52 -5.49
N ASP A 33 5.57 12.73 -5.25
CA ASP A 33 5.44 13.92 -6.11
C ASP A 33 5.22 13.65 -7.61
N VAL A 34 6.11 12.86 -8.24
CA VAL A 34 6.02 12.52 -9.68
C VAL A 34 6.17 11.03 -9.96
N TRP A 35 6.09 10.18 -8.94
CA TRP A 35 6.39 8.76 -9.05
C TRP A 35 5.28 7.90 -8.47
N TRP A 36 4.93 6.86 -9.22
CA TRP A 36 3.90 5.89 -8.84
C TRP A 36 4.51 4.50 -8.96
N ARG A 37 4.19 3.62 -8.00
CA ARG A 37 4.49 2.19 -8.11
C ARG A 37 3.36 1.37 -7.48
N PRO A 38 3.22 0.09 -7.84
CA PRO A 38 2.29 -0.80 -7.14
C PRO A 38 2.55 -0.80 -5.63
N ALA A 39 1.50 -0.69 -4.83
CA ALA A 39 1.63 -0.61 -3.38
C ALA A 39 2.31 -1.86 -2.81
N LYS A 40 3.17 -1.65 -1.82
CA LYS A 40 3.83 -2.72 -1.06
C LYS A 40 3.34 -2.72 0.37
N VAL A 41 3.48 -3.87 1.03
CA VAL A 41 3.28 -3.96 2.48
C VAL A 41 4.64 -3.97 3.15
N VAL A 42 4.85 -3.06 4.09
CA VAL A 42 6.08 -2.98 4.86
C VAL A 42 5.83 -3.66 6.21
N PRO A 43 6.68 -4.59 6.64
CA PRO A 43 6.49 -5.28 7.92
C PRO A 43 6.48 -4.29 9.10
N SER A 44 5.62 -4.57 10.06
CA SER A 44 5.43 -3.73 11.26
C SER A 44 6.49 -4.07 12.30
N GLY A 45 7.49 -3.22 12.56
CA GLY A 45 8.41 -3.41 13.71
C GLY A 45 9.82 -2.84 13.50
N PRO A 46 10.60 -2.69 14.58
CA PRO A 46 11.99 -2.27 14.48
C PRO A 46 12.84 -3.41 13.91
N GLY A 47 13.44 -3.18 12.74
CA GLY A 47 14.23 -4.16 11.99
C GLY A 47 13.65 -4.35 10.61
N ASP A 48 14.34 -3.80 9.61
CA ASP A 48 13.94 -3.63 8.22
C ASP A 48 13.63 -4.96 7.53
N GLY A 49 12.42 -5.49 7.73
CA GLY A 49 11.94 -6.58 6.88
C GLY A 49 11.72 -6.06 5.46
N GLU A 50 12.08 -6.89 4.47
CA GLU A 50 11.92 -6.54 3.06
C GLU A 50 10.44 -6.26 2.74
N PRO A 51 10.11 -5.13 2.08
CA PRO A 51 8.75 -4.84 1.68
C PRO A 51 8.19 -5.94 0.79
N ARG A 52 7.02 -6.46 1.16
CA ARG A 52 6.32 -7.50 0.41
C ARG A 52 5.67 -6.89 -0.84
N TYR A 53 6.09 -7.38 -2.01
CA TYR A 53 5.45 -7.09 -3.28
C TYR A 53 4.23 -7.99 -3.50
N LEU A 54 3.11 -7.39 -3.89
CA LEU A 54 1.82 -8.08 -4.05
C LEU A 54 1.43 -8.30 -5.52
N GLY A 55 2.31 -7.94 -6.45
CA GLY A 55 2.05 -8.01 -7.88
C GLY A 55 1.90 -6.62 -8.52
N PRO A 56 1.69 -6.58 -9.86
CA PRO A 56 1.73 -5.35 -10.64
C PRO A 56 0.49 -4.47 -10.44
N THR A 57 -0.61 -5.03 -9.95
CA THR A 57 -1.91 -4.36 -9.76
C THR A 57 -2.56 -4.85 -8.46
N PRO A 58 -1.96 -4.57 -7.30
CA PRO A 58 -2.47 -5.08 -6.02
C PRO A 58 -3.83 -4.46 -5.74
N THR A 59 -4.80 -5.27 -5.34
CA THR A 59 -6.11 -4.77 -4.92
C THR A 59 -6.06 -4.23 -3.50
N PHE A 60 -7.11 -3.52 -3.09
CA PHE A 60 -7.27 -3.14 -1.69
C PHE A 60 -7.28 -4.35 -0.76
N GLU A 61 -7.99 -5.43 -1.13
CA GLU A 61 -8.08 -6.65 -0.33
C GLU A 61 -6.71 -7.33 -0.18
N ASP A 62 -5.96 -7.51 -1.27
CA ASP A 62 -4.62 -8.11 -1.23
C ASP A 62 -3.68 -7.36 -0.28
N TRP A 63 -3.72 -6.03 -0.33
CA TRP A 63 -2.88 -5.17 0.48
C TRP A 63 -3.31 -5.14 1.94
N TYR A 64 -4.61 -5.02 2.20
CA TYR A 64 -5.15 -4.93 3.55
C TYR A 64 -4.94 -6.25 4.31
N ASP A 65 -5.18 -7.39 3.67
CA ASP A 65 -4.97 -8.70 4.28
C ASP A 65 -3.49 -8.96 4.60
N ALA A 66 -2.59 -8.58 3.70
CA ALA A 66 -1.15 -8.69 3.93
C ALA A 66 -0.68 -7.77 5.05
N TRP A 67 -1.15 -6.51 5.08
CA TRP A 67 -0.85 -5.58 6.16
C TRP A 67 -1.38 -6.09 7.51
N LEU A 68 -2.61 -6.60 7.55
CA LEU A 68 -3.23 -7.11 8.77
C LEU A 68 -2.48 -8.33 9.31
N THR A 69 -2.03 -9.22 8.43
CA THR A 69 -1.23 -10.40 8.79
C THR A 69 0.10 -10.00 9.44
N ASP A 70 0.80 -9.02 8.86
CA ASP A 70 2.06 -8.52 9.40
C ASP A 70 1.85 -7.78 10.72
N ALA A 71 0.84 -6.90 10.79
CA ALA A 71 0.52 -6.16 12.01
C ALA A 71 0.16 -7.09 13.17
N LEU A 72 -0.64 -8.13 12.92
CA LEU A 72 -0.99 -9.14 13.92
C LEU A 72 0.26 -9.87 14.43
N SER A 73 1.14 -10.29 13.52
CA SER A 73 2.38 -10.99 13.87
C SER A 73 3.26 -10.20 14.83
N SER A 74 3.23 -8.87 14.74
CA SER A 74 4.01 -7.97 15.59
C SER A 74 3.36 -7.69 16.94
N LEU A 75 2.05 -7.87 17.07
CA LEU A 75 1.32 -7.76 18.34
C LEU A 75 1.40 -9.03 19.19
N THR A 76 1.64 -10.19 18.55
CA THR A 76 1.69 -11.49 19.23
C THR A 76 3.12 -11.98 19.53
N ARG A 77 4.13 -11.15 19.29
CA ARG A 77 5.55 -11.44 19.55
C ARG A 77 5.99 -10.96 20.93
#